data_AF-A0A4Q5NTX8-F1
#
_entry.id   AF-A0A4Q5NTX8-F1
#
_cell.length_a   1.000
_cell.length_b   1.000
_cell.length_c   1.000
_cell.angle_alpha   90.00
_cell.angle_beta   90.00
_cell.angle_gamma   90.00
#
_symmetry.space_group_name_H-M   'P 1'
#
loop_
_entity.id
_entity.type
_entity.pdbx_description
1 polymer ?
#
loop_
_entity_poly.entity_id
_entity_poly.type
_entity_poly.pdbx_seq_one_letter_code
_entity_poly.pdbx_strand_id
1 'polypeptide(L)'
;MSKSPFNLPILLAAFYIGTALSTPSTVDSAPKNDSPLMLESVNFSAPSYIHSLAWSPNGETLAVGTRDSITFFSTSGQIQKTYSTLPNKLRPTSEKRDAGPETPNAGIVSALWWAPDGKSLVARVYGVGLPLWNTQNDQLRFFLDDHPEGTTALAWSPSCDSIASGGDDTLIWLFDTKTGKRTETLDLHLFPVHQLAFGKTDDELVSLGIRPQFGPQNTEIKHWSIAKGLPTTEIMQDYGVSASVLSPQGDTCSLLFKQGEDDSLRIAVWLCDTTTGKKIRTPLMLPWIKGMVHLFSPSGNTFTTYSYVKVPVEKRPGTVPFRESARTYFTRNAKPLMEISRSVLTPISPNSLPPRAAAISTQGILAVSSGKSIQLWTPPF
;
A
#
# COMPACT_ATOMS: atom_id res chain seq x y z
N MET A 1 -16.83 26.99 20.45
CA MET A 1 -16.77 25.51 20.53
C MET A 1 -15.88 25.02 19.40
N SER A 2 -14.65 24.64 19.71
CA SER A 2 -13.63 24.24 18.74
C SER A 2 -13.99 22.89 18.11
N LYS A 3 -14.18 22.86 16.79
CA LYS A 3 -14.23 21.62 16.01
C LYS A 3 -12.88 20.92 16.17
N SER A 4 -12.87 19.71 16.74
CA SER A 4 -11.67 18.89 16.80
C SER A 4 -11.24 18.51 15.38
N PRO A 5 -9.93 18.44 15.08
CA PRO A 5 -9.49 17.92 13.80
C PRO A 5 -9.77 16.42 13.76
N PHE A 6 -10.33 15.96 12.65
CA PHE A 6 -10.61 14.58 12.31
C PHE A 6 -9.45 13.65 12.72
N ASN A 7 -9.68 12.82 13.75
CA ASN A 7 -8.89 11.62 14.00
C ASN A 7 -9.32 10.56 12.98
N LEU A 8 -8.78 10.63 11.76
CA LEU A 8 -8.86 9.53 10.81
C LEU A 8 -8.09 8.34 11.41
N PRO A 9 -8.69 7.14 11.53
CA PRO A 9 -7.88 5.95 11.70
C PRO A 9 -6.99 5.88 10.47
N ILE A 10 -5.68 5.80 10.71
CA ILE A 10 -4.66 5.67 9.68
C ILE A 10 -4.93 4.32 8.99
N LEU A 11 -5.71 4.34 7.92
CA LEU A 11 -5.71 3.26 6.93
C LEU A 11 -4.35 3.37 6.23
N LEU A 12 -3.38 2.60 6.69
CA LEU A 12 -2.14 2.37 5.94
C LEU A 12 -2.52 1.50 4.74
N ALA A 13 -3.08 2.12 3.71
CA ALA A 13 -3.24 1.48 2.42
C ALA A 13 -1.83 1.35 1.82
N ALA A 14 -1.33 0.13 1.85
CA ALA A 14 -0.23 -0.28 1.00
C ALA A 14 -0.72 -0.21 -0.44
N PHE A 15 -0.26 0.80 -1.16
CA PHE A 15 -0.60 0.97 -2.56
C PHE A 15 0.36 0.16 -3.41
N TYR A 16 -0.20 -0.76 -4.18
CA TYR A 16 0.51 -1.84 -4.85
C TYR A 16 0.97 -1.47 -6.27
N ILE A 17 2.05 -2.12 -6.72
CA ILE A 17 2.91 -1.82 -7.89
C ILE A 17 2.65 -2.83 -9.03
N GLY A 18 2.62 -2.38 -10.28
CA GLY A 18 2.46 -3.28 -11.44
C GLY A 18 3.43 -4.47 -11.49
N THR A 19 2.93 -5.61 -11.98
CA THR A 19 3.66 -6.89 -12.05
C THR A 19 4.84 -6.86 -13.02
N ALA A 20 6.02 -7.30 -12.58
CA ALA A 20 7.07 -7.81 -13.46
C ALA A 20 7.06 -9.35 -13.43
N LEU A 21 6.99 -9.98 -14.61
CA LEU A 21 7.17 -11.41 -14.77
C LEU A 21 8.67 -11.75 -14.63
N SER A 22 9.02 -12.45 -13.56
CA SER A 22 10.25 -13.26 -13.53
C SER A 22 9.92 -14.65 -13.00
N THR A 23 10.31 -15.67 -13.75
CA THR A 23 10.18 -17.08 -13.37
C THR A 23 10.94 -17.36 -12.08
N PRO A 24 10.37 -18.09 -11.10
CA PRO A 24 11.12 -18.48 -9.93
C PRO A 24 12.17 -19.54 -10.30
N SER A 25 13.44 -19.29 -9.98
CA SER A 25 14.41 -20.36 -9.81
C SER A 25 14.04 -21.16 -8.57
N THR A 26 14.08 -22.49 -8.70
CA THR A 26 13.83 -23.47 -7.64
C THR A 26 14.67 -23.18 -6.39
N VAL A 27 14.03 -23.00 -5.24
CA VAL A 27 14.71 -22.89 -3.93
C VAL A 27 14.63 -24.24 -3.21
N ASP A 28 15.79 -24.86 -3.06
CA ASP A 28 16.06 -26.03 -2.23
C ASP A 28 15.91 -25.73 -0.73
N SER A 29 15.54 -26.78 -0.01
CA SER A 29 15.46 -26.97 1.46
C SER A 29 15.78 -25.80 2.40
N ALA A 30 14.80 -25.43 3.23
CA ALA A 30 14.93 -24.51 4.35
C ALA A 30 15.92 -25.00 5.44
N PRO A 31 16.83 -24.16 5.96
CA PRO A 31 17.62 -24.49 7.14
C PRO A 31 16.80 -24.27 8.42
N LYS A 32 16.79 -25.28 9.29
CA LYS A 32 16.46 -25.13 10.71
C LYS A 32 17.72 -24.66 11.44
N ASN A 33 17.74 -23.43 11.93
CA ASN A 33 18.48 -23.13 13.17
C ASN A 33 18.05 -21.82 13.83
N ASP A 34 17.86 -21.91 15.15
CA ASP A 34 17.50 -20.84 16.07
C ASP A 34 18.69 -19.90 16.33
N SER A 35 18.67 -18.72 15.71
CA SER A 35 19.35 -17.49 16.15
C SER A 35 18.80 -16.32 15.34
N PRO A 36 18.45 -15.15 15.93
CA PRO A 36 18.01 -14.01 15.15
C PRO A 36 19.20 -13.50 14.33
N LEU A 37 19.23 -13.82 13.04
CA LEU A 37 20.15 -13.20 12.10
C LEU A 37 19.95 -11.68 12.18
N MET A 38 20.98 -10.96 12.64
CA MET A 38 21.01 -9.50 12.58
C MET A 38 20.94 -9.13 11.11
N LEU A 39 19.81 -8.59 10.68
CA LEU A 39 19.62 -8.17 9.30
C LEU A 39 20.48 -6.94 9.03
N GLU A 40 21.15 -6.91 7.88
CA GLU A 40 21.66 -5.67 7.35
C GLU A 40 20.48 -4.70 7.19
N SER A 41 20.57 -3.55 7.87
CA SER A 41 19.58 -2.49 7.73
C SER A 41 20.25 -1.24 7.20
N VAL A 42 19.69 -0.70 6.12
CA VAL A 42 20.13 0.57 5.55
C VAL A 42 19.21 1.65 6.08
N ASN A 43 19.77 2.61 6.82
CA ASN A 43 19.05 3.71 7.43
C ASN A 43 19.38 5.02 6.73
N PHE A 44 18.37 5.78 6.34
CA PHE A 44 18.54 7.11 5.76
C PHE A 44 17.35 8.01 6.09
N SER A 45 17.45 9.29 5.77
CA SER A 45 16.40 10.27 6.05
C SER A 45 15.95 10.97 4.77
N ALA A 46 14.64 11.12 4.65
CA ALA A 46 14.03 11.96 3.63
C ALA A 46 14.11 13.46 4.02
N PRO A 47 13.99 14.37 3.03
CA PRO A 47 14.04 15.81 3.29
C PRO A 47 12.95 16.31 4.25
N SER A 48 11.78 15.65 4.22
CA SER A 48 10.59 16.03 4.96
C SER A 48 9.85 14.80 5.50
N TYR A 49 8.74 15.03 6.20
CA TYR A 49 7.93 13.97 6.78
C TYR A 49 7.40 13.04 5.68
N ILE A 50 7.55 11.73 5.87
CA ILE A 50 7.20 10.73 4.87
C ILE A 50 5.73 10.36 5.01
N HIS A 51 5.03 10.33 3.88
CA HIS A 51 3.61 10.00 3.81
C HIS A 51 3.33 8.74 3.00
N SER A 52 4.19 8.42 2.04
CA SER A 52 4.03 7.23 1.18
C SER A 52 5.38 6.69 0.71
N LEU A 53 5.41 5.39 0.44
CA LEU A 53 6.56 4.65 -0.08
C LEU A 53 6.10 3.71 -1.20
N ALA A 54 6.87 3.59 -2.28
CA ALA A 54 6.62 2.61 -3.32
C ALA A 54 7.94 2.20 -4.02
N TRP A 55 8.20 0.89 -4.09
CA TRP A 55 9.31 0.36 -4.88
C TRP A 55 9.00 0.38 -6.38
N SER A 56 10.01 0.61 -7.19
CA SER A 56 9.93 0.35 -8.63
C SER A 56 9.74 -1.16 -8.88
N PRO A 57 9.17 -1.56 -10.03
CA PRO A 57 8.91 -2.98 -10.32
C PRO A 57 10.18 -3.84 -10.32
N ASN A 58 11.33 -3.28 -10.71
CA ASN A 58 12.62 -3.98 -10.65
C ASN A 58 13.23 -4.07 -9.23
N GLY A 59 12.65 -3.38 -8.24
CA GLY A 59 13.09 -3.40 -6.86
C GLY A 59 14.34 -2.56 -6.55
N GLU A 60 14.82 -1.77 -7.51
CA GLU A 60 16.08 -1.01 -7.37
C GLU A 60 15.89 0.43 -6.87
N THR A 61 14.70 0.99 -7.08
CA THR A 61 14.38 2.38 -6.76
C THR A 61 13.21 2.46 -5.78
N LEU A 62 13.40 3.13 -4.66
CA LEU A 62 12.34 3.46 -3.72
C LEU A 62 11.87 4.89 -3.96
N ALA A 63 10.62 5.05 -4.41
CA ALA A 63 9.96 6.33 -4.44
C ALA A 63 9.41 6.67 -3.04
N VAL A 64 9.73 7.88 -2.58
CA VAL A 64 9.38 8.39 -1.26
C VAL A 64 8.56 9.66 -1.44
N GLY A 65 7.31 9.63 -1.01
CA GLY A 65 6.41 10.77 -1.05
C GLY A 65 6.45 11.52 0.28
N THR A 66 6.75 12.81 0.21
CA THR A 66 6.77 13.71 1.37
C THR A 66 5.68 14.79 1.26
N ARG A 67 5.78 15.87 2.04
CA ARG A 67 4.80 16.96 1.99
C ARG A 67 4.84 17.76 0.68
N ASP A 68 5.97 17.82 0.00
CA ASP A 68 6.20 18.74 -1.11
C ASP A 68 7.17 18.18 -2.16
N SER A 69 7.55 16.90 -2.00
CA SER A 69 8.43 16.24 -2.94
C SER A 69 8.11 14.76 -3.12
N ILE A 70 8.54 14.24 -4.27
CA ILE A 70 8.75 12.82 -4.50
C ILE A 70 10.26 12.63 -4.69
N THR A 71 10.89 11.82 -3.85
CA THR A 71 12.33 11.56 -3.93
C THR A 71 12.56 10.08 -4.20
N PHE A 72 13.41 9.78 -5.18
CA PHE A 72 13.82 8.43 -5.53
C PHE A 72 15.15 8.11 -4.85
N PHE A 73 15.18 6.99 -4.14
CA PHE A 73 16.35 6.46 -3.47
C PHE A 73 16.76 5.12 -4.07
N SER A 74 18.07 4.87 -4.14
CA SER A 74 18.58 3.52 -4.38
C SER A 74 18.35 2.61 -3.16
N THR A 75 18.56 1.31 -3.33
CA THR A 75 18.61 0.33 -2.22
C THR A 75 19.71 0.61 -1.19
N SER A 76 20.72 1.43 -1.53
CA SER A 76 21.76 1.90 -0.61
C SER A 76 21.40 3.22 0.10
N GLY A 77 20.21 3.78 -0.15
CA GLY A 77 19.76 5.03 0.46
C GLY A 77 20.33 6.30 -0.17
N GLN A 78 20.92 6.20 -1.37
CA GLN A 78 21.39 7.37 -2.11
C GLN A 78 20.25 8.01 -2.89
N ILE A 79 20.16 9.34 -2.83
CA ILE A 79 19.19 10.08 -3.64
C ILE A 79 19.59 9.97 -5.10
N GLN A 80 18.72 9.37 -5.91
CA GLN A 80 18.84 9.33 -7.35
C GLN A 80 18.18 10.57 -7.97
N LYS A 81 17.02 10.97 -7.44
CA LYS A 81 16.23 12.06 -8.02
C LYS A 81 15.24 12.68 -7.05
N THR A 82 14.88 13.95 -7.24
CA THR A 82 13.80 14.62 -6.50
C THR A 82 12.92 15.46 -7.44
N TYR A 83 11.61 15.30 -7.31
CA TYR A 83 10.58 16.10 -7.96
C TYR A 83 9.89 16.97 -6.91
N SER A 84 9.58 18.22 -7.22
CA SER A 84 8.76 19.07 -6.35
C SER A 84 7.28 18.89 -6.69
N THR A 85 6.43 18.67 -5.68
CA THR A 85 4.98 18.53 -5.83
C THR A 85 4.20 19.77 -5.41
N LEU A 86 4.88 20.91 -5.27
CA LEU A 86 4.22 22.16 -4.92
C LEU A 86 3.20 22.56 -5.99
N PRO A 87 1.95 22.89 -5.61
CA PRO A 87 0.87 23.18 -6.56
C PRO A 87 1.25 24.21 -7.63
N ASN A 88 1.95 25.27 -7.24
CA ASN A 88 2.35 26.37 -8.12
C ASN A 88 3.41 25.99 -9.15
N LYS A 89 4.17 24.90 -8.93
CA LYS A 89 5.18 24.41 -9.87
C LYS A 89 4.65 23.31 -10.79
N LEU A 90 3.58 22.65 -10.38
CA LEU A 90 3.02 21.51 -11.10
C LEU A 90 1.98 21.93 -12.15
N ARG A 91 1.06 22.85 -11.83
CA ARG A 91 -0.03 23.21 -12.75
C ARG A 91 0.36 24.30 -13.75
N PRO A 92 0.09 24.12 -15.06
CA PRO A 92 0.03 25.22 -16.01
C PRO A 92 -0.96 26.27 -15.51
N THR A 93 -0.59 27.55 -15.60
CA THR A 93 -1.33 28.68 -15.01
C THR A 93 -2.78 28.84 -15.48
N SER A 94 -3.17 28.17 -16.57
CA SER A 94 -4.51 28.22 -17.17
C SER A 94 -5.53 27.25 -16.57
N GLU A 95 -5.12 26.25 -15.79
CA GLU A 95 -6.01 25.19 -15.24
C GLU A 95 -6.06 25.23 -13.71
N LYS A 96 -6.15 26.44 -13.14
CA LYS A 96 -6.39 26.58 -11.70
C LYS A 96 -7.81 26.13 -11.39
N ARG A 97 -7.96 24.97 -10.73
CA ARG A 97 -9.10 24.78 -9.82
C ARG A 97 -8.99 25.83 -8.73
N ASP A 98 -10.13 26.39 -8.30
CA ASP A 98 -10.27 27.35 -7.21
C ASP A 98 -9.92 26.73 -5.85
N ALA A 99 -8.70 26.24 -5.70
CA ALA A 99 -8.15 25.93 -4.39
C ALA A 99 -7.96 27.27 -3.68
N GLY A 100 -8.93 27.62 -2.82
CA GLY A 100 -8.86 28.76 -1.92
C GLY A 100 -7.58 28.77 -1.08
N PRO A 101 -7.31 29.90 -0.40
CA PRO A 101 -6.02 30.16 0.25
C PRO A 101 -5.68 29.05 1.25
N GLU A 102 -4.56 28.38 0.99
CA GLU A 102 -3.84 27.49 1.90
C GLU A 102 -4.67 26.39 2.56
N THR A 103 -5.08 25.39 1.77
CA THR A 103 -5.44 24.09 2.38
C THR A 103 -4.21 23.54 3.13
N PRO A 104 -4.28 23.29 4.45
CA PRO A 104 -3.10 22.94 5.26
C PRO A 104 -2.34 21.69 4.75
N ASN A 105 -3.03 20.84 4.00
CA ASN A 105 -2.52 19.58 3.48
C ASN A 105 -2.10 19.63 1.99
N ALA A 106 -2.13 20.79 1.33
CA ALA A 106 -1.72 20.93 -0.05
C ALA A 106 -0.29 20.42 -0.29
N GLY A 107 -0.07 19.70 -1.39
CA GLY A 107 1.23 19.17 -1.80
C GLY A 107 1.58 17.81 -1.22
N ILE A 108 0.90 17.36 -0.14
CA ILE A 108 1.20 16.09 0.52
C ILE A 108 1.03 14.94 -0.48
N VAL A 109 2.09 14.15 -0.64
CA VAL A 109 2.11 12.95 -1.46
C VAL A 109 1.62 11.77 -0.64
N SER A 110 0.32 11.50 -0.70
CA SER A 110 -0.31 10.49 0.15
C SER A 110 -0.20 9.07 -0.39
N ALA A 111 0.08 8.91 -1.69
CA ALA A 111 0.20 7.61 -2.33
C ALA A 111 1.07 7.70 -3.60
N LEU A 112 1.66 6.58 -3.99
CA LEU A 112 2.58 6.44 -5.12
C LEU A 112 2.31 5.11 -5.82
N TRP A 113 2.27 5.12 -7.15
CA TRP A 113 2.01 3.93 -7.97
C TRP A 113 2.89 3.91 -9.21
N TRP A 114 3.85 2.99 -9.22
CA TRP A 114 4.66 2.70 -10.39
C TRP A 114 3.86 1.90 -11.42
N ALA A 115 3.99 2.27 -12.68
CA ALA A 115 3.56 1.42 -13.79
C ALA A 115 4.40 0.13 -13.82
N PRO A 116 3.82 -1.00 -14.29
CA PRO A 116 4.53 -2.28 -14.42
C PRO A 116 5.84 -2.19 -15.22
N ASP A 117 5.92 -1.29 -16.20
CA ASP A 117 7.11 -1.07 -17.01
C ASP A 117 8.24 -0.32 -16.29
N GLY A 118 7.97 0.26 -15.12
CA GLY A 118 8.91 1.07 -14.33
C GLY A 118 9.23 2.44 -14.95
N LYS A 119 8.55 2.84 -16.02
CA LYS A 119 8.82 4.08 -16.77
C LYS A 119 7.83 5.19 -16.47
N SER A 120 6.77 4.88 -15.74
CA SER A 120 5.75 5.84 -15.36
C SER A 120 5.42 5.74 -13.87
N LEU A 121 5.07 6.88 -13.27
CA LEU A 121 4.70 6.98 -11.87
C LEU A 121 3.49 7.91 -11.73
N VAL A 122 2.41 7.42 -11.12
CA VAL A 122 1.34 8.29 -10.60
C VAL A 122 1.60 8.56 -9.13
N ALA A 123 1.36 9.79 -8.72
CA ALA A 123 1.34 10.16 -7.32
C ALA A 123 -0.01 10.78 -6.97
N ARG A 124 -0.51 10.53 -5.76
CA ARG A 124 -1.63 11.30 -5.24
C ARG A 124 -1.12 12.48 -4.44
N VAL A 125 -1.44 13.68 -4.91
CA VAL A 125 -0.99 14.94 -4.31
C VAL A 125 -2.20 15.74 -3.87
N TYR A 126 -2.39 15.87 -2.55
CA TYR A 126 -3.51 16.62 -1.99
C TYR A 126 -3.54 18.07 -2.51
N GLY A 127 -4.72 18.53 -2.95
CA GLY A 127 -4.93 19.86 -3.52
C GLY A 127 -4.43 20.03 -4.97
N VAL A 128 -3.76 19.03 -5.55
CA VAL A 128 -3.26 19.07 -6.93
C VAL A 128 -4.00 18.05 -7.80
N GLY A 129 -4.11 16.80 -7.37
CA GLY A 129 -4.74 15.70 -8.12
C GLY A 129 -3.78 14.51 -8.27
N LEU A 130 -3.89 13.81 -9.41
CA LEU A 130 -3.09 12.63 -9.75
C LEU A 130 -2.08 12.94 -10.88
N PRO A 131 -0.95 13.62 -10.61
CA PRO A 131 0.09 13.81 -11.62
C PRO A 131 0.69 12.47 -12.08
N LEU A 132 0.74 12.28 -13.40
CA LEU A 132 1.39 11.16 -14.07
C LEU A 132 2.72 11.60 -14.68
N TRP A 133 3.81 11.02 -14.19
CA TRP A 133 5.18 11.28 -14.64
C TRP A 133 5.70 10.21 -15.57
N ASN A 134 6.51 10.62 -16.55
CA ASN A 134 7.50 9.77 -17.21
C ASN A 134 8.81 9.85 -16.42
N THR A 135 9.25 8.72 -15.88
CA THR A 135 10.45 8.64 -15.05
C THR A 135 11.73 8.51 -15.85
N GLN A 136 11.66 8.22 -17.17
CA GLN A 136 12.84 8.11 -18.03
C GLN A 136 13.36 9.44 -18.53
N ASN A 137 12.45 10.38 -18.81
CA ASN A 137 12.78 11.69 -19.37
C ASN A 137 12.36 12.85 -18.46
N ASP A 138 11.93 12.53 -17.24
CA ASP A 138 11.72 13.50 -16.17
C ASP A 138 10.54 14.45 -16.37
N GLN A 139 9.60 14.08 -17.25
CA GLN A 139 8.49 14.94 -17.64
C GLN A 139 7.18 14.53 -16.99
N LEU A 140 6.46 15.53 -16.46
CA LEU A 140 5.06 15.40 -16.14
C LEU A 140 4.27 15.31 -17.46
N ARG A 141 3.50 14.23 -17.65
CA ARG A 141 2.69 14.01 -18.86
C ARG A 141 1.29 14.60 -18.72
N PHE A 142 0.57 14.20 -17.67
CA PHE A 142 -0.83 14.53 -17.48
C PHE A 142 -1.16 14.76 -16.01
N PHE A 143 -2.23 15.52 -15.76
CA PHE A 143 -2.97 15.45 -14.51
C PHE A 143 -4.20 14.60 -14.77
N LEU A 144 -4.29 13.44 -14.12
CA LEU A 144 -5.53 12.68 -14.11
C LEU A 144 -6.48 13.32 -13.10
N ASP A 145 -7.76 13.36 -13.46
CA ASP A 145 -8.80 13.79 -12.53
C ASP A 145 -8.79 12.85 -11.32
N ASP A 146 -8.82 13.45 -10.12
CA ASP A 146 -8.98 12.70 -8.85
C ASP A 146 -10.42 12.79 -8.38
N HIS A 147 -10.84 11.80 -7.61
CA HIS A 147 -12.16 11.76 -7.00
C HIS A 147 -12.32 12.99 -6.07
N PRO A 148 -13.49 13.65 -6.07
CA PRO A 148 -13.69 14.93 -5.39
C PRO A 148 -13.55 14.85 -3.86
N GLU A 149 -13.68 13.66 -3.26
CA GLU A 149 -13.53 13.45 -1.83
C GLU A 149 -12.76 12.15 -1.52
N GLY A 150 -12.01 12.14 -0.41
CA GLY A 150 -11.71 10.88 0.27
C GLY A 150 -10.35 10.24 0.03
N THR A 151 -10.30 8.90 0.12
CA THR A 151 -9.13 8.07 -0.21
C THR A 151 -9.16 7.72 -1.69
N THR A 152 -8.01 7.63 -2.35
CA THR A 152 -7.93 7.17 -3.75
C THR A 152 -7.17 5.86 -3.82
N ALA A 153 -7.81 4.84 -4.38
CA ALA A 153 -7.18 3.63 -4.86
C ALA A 153 -6.76 3.80 -6.33
N LEU A 154 -5.64 3.21 -6.73
CA LEU A 154 -5.22 3.23 -8.12
C LEU A 154 -4.55 1.90 -8.48
N ALA A 155 -4.83 1.42 -9.69
CA ALA A 155 -4.18 0.26 -10.29
C ALA A 155 -3.80 0.54 -11.74
N TRP A 156 -2.64 0.05 -12.15
CA TRP A 156 -2.17 0.07 -13.53
C TRP A 156 -2.56 -1.22 -14.25
N SER A 157 -2.97 -1.13 -15.51
CA SER A 157 -3.13 -2.30 -16.36
C SER A 157 -1.77 -2.97 -16.63
N PRO A 158 -1.71 -4.29 -16.82
CA PRO A 158 -0.47 -5.00 -17.14
C PRO A 158 0.27 -4.43 -18.37
N SER A 159 -0.48 -3.98 -19.39
CA SER A 159 0.11 -3.34 -20.58
C SER A 159 0.62 -1.90 -20.36
N CYS A 160 0.29 -1.29 -19.22
CA CYS A 160 0.50 0.14 -18.93
C CYS A 160 -0.30 1.12 -19.81
N ASP A 161 -1.26 0.64 -20.61
CA ASP A 161 -2.09 1.49 -21.47
C ASP A 161 -3.31 2.08 -20.73
N SER A 162 -3.67 1.54 -19.56
CA SER A 162 -4.80 2.01 -18.76
C SER A 162 -4.50 2.12 -17.28
N ILE A 163 -5.20 3.06 -16.63
CA ILE A 163 -5.20 3.24 -15.17
C ILE A 163 -6.65 3.16 -14.68
N ALA A 164 -6.89 2.42 -13.60
CA ALA A 164 -8.14 2.47 -12.86
C ALA A 164 -7.92 3.25 -11.56
N SER A 165 -8.78 4.22 -11.27
CA SER A 165 -8.82 4.98 -10.02
C SER A 165 -10.16 4.74 -9.35
N GLY A 166 -10.18 4.51 -8.03
CA GLY A 166 -11.40 4.34 -7.25
C GLY A 166 -11.37 5.23 -6.03
N GLY A 167 -12.54 5.69 -5.58
CA GLY A 167 -12.62 6.65 -4.47
C GLY A 167 -13.79 6.43 -3.52
N ASP A 168 -13.92 7.37 -2.57
CA ASP A 168 -15.00 7.37 -1.59
C ASP A 168 -16.37 7.73 -2.20
N ASP A 169 -16.38 8.23 -3.45
CA ASP A 169 -17.59 8.45 -4.26
C ASP A 169 -18.18 7.17 -4.84
N THR A 170 -17.62 6.00 -4.47
CA THR A 170 -18.02 4.66 -4.91
C THR A 170 -17.88 4.41 -6.41
N LEU A 171 -17.18 5.29 -7.15
CA LEU A 171 -16.94 5.14 -8.57
C LEU A 171 -15.54 4.57 -8.83
N ILE A 172 -15.40 3.90 -9.97
CA ILE A 172 -14.10 3.59 -10.57
C ILE A 172 -13.99 4.33 -11.90
N TRP A 173 -12.98 5.16 -12.06
CA TRP A 173 -12.66 5.86 -13.29
C TRP A 173 -11.52 5.17 -14.02
N LEU A 174 -11.69 4.93 -15.32
CA LEU A 174 -10.63 4.41 -16.19
C LEU A 174 -10.02 5.53 -17.01
N PHE A 175 -8.70 5.52 -17.14
CA PHE A 175 -7.94 6.51 -17.89
C PHE A 175 -7.04 5.84 -18.93
N ASP A 176 -6.96 6.45 -20.10
CA ASP A 176 -5.95 6.12 -21.11
C ASP A 176 -4.64 6.84 -20.79
N THR A 177 -3.53 6.10 -20.71
CA THR A 177 -2.25 6.63 -20.23
C THR A 177 -1.49 7.44 -21.27
N LYS A 178 -1.89 7.35 -22.56
CA LYS A 178 -1.30 8.06 -23.69
C LYS A 178 -1.91 9.45 -23.86
N THR A 179 -3.17 9.62 -23.45
CA THR A 179 -3.94 10.86 -23.60
C THR A 179 -4.27 11.52 -22.27
N GLY A 180 -4.18 10.79 -21.15
CA GLY A 180 -4.56 11.24 -19.82
C GLY A 180 -6.07 11.43 -19.64
N LYS A 181 -6.88 11.03 -20.62
CA LYS A 181 -8.33 11.24 -20.60
C LYS A 181 -9.03 10.08 -19.91
N ARG A 182 -10.11 10.41 -19.19
CA ARG A 182 -11.05 9.41 -18.68
C ARG A 182 -11.77 8.75 -19.86
N THR A 183 -11.66 7.44 -19.96
CA THR A 183 -12.29 6.64 -21.01
C THR A 183 -13.65 6.11 -20.58
N GLU A 184 -13.76 5.66 -19.33
CA GLU A 184 -14.96 4.99 -18.80
C GLU A 184 -15.16 5.28 -17.31
N THR A 185 -16.37 4.98 -16.82
CA THR A 185 -16.72 5.04 -15.40
C THR A 185 -17.55 3.81 -15.04
N LEU A 186 -17.09 3.06 -14.03
CA LEU A 186 -17.80 1.91 -13.46
C LEU A 186 -18.47 2.36 -12.14
N ASP A 187 -19.80 2.22 -12.06
CA ASP A 187 -20.62 2.89 -11.05
C ASP A 187 -21.50 1.95 -10.22
N LEU A 188 -21.10 0.67 -10.12
CA LEU A 188 -21.91 -0.36 -9.46
C LEU A 188 -21.47 -0.70 -8.03
N HIS A 189 -20.48 0.00 -7.47
CA HIS A 189 -20.09 -0.21 -6.06
C HIS A 189 -21.08 0.42 -5.09
N LEU A 190 -21.41 -0.30 -4.03
CA LEU A 190 -22.27 0.18 -2.94
C LEU A 190 -21.48 0.94 -1.86
N PHE A 191 -20.17 0.72 -1.82
CA PHE A 191 -19.27 1.28 -0.80
C PHE A 191 -18.04 1.94 -1.42
N PRO A 192 -17.38 2.87 -0.69
CA PRO A 192 -16.09 3.43 -1.05
C PRO A 192 -15.09 2.40 -1.55
N VAL A 193 -14.50 2.66 -2.71
CA VAL A 193 -13.51 1.78 -3.34
C VAL A 193 -12.14 2.07 -2.77
N HIS A 194 -11.64 1.17 -1.93
CA HIS A 194 -10.38 1.38 -1.22
C HIS A 194 -9.19 0.69 -1.88
N GLN A 195 -9.42 -0.36 -2.68
CA GLN A 195 -8.35 -1.05 -3.39
C GLN A 195 -8.80 -1.51 -4.77
N LEU A 196 -7.84 -1.53 -5.69
CA LEU A 196 -7.98 -1.96 -7.07
C LEU A 196 -6.75 -2.81 -7.42
N ALA A 197 -6.96 -3.84 -8.23
CA ALA A 197 -5.88 -4.59 -8.88
C ALA A 197 -6.35 -5.06 -10.25
N PHE A 198 -5.57 -4.78 -11.30
CA PHE A 198 -5.79 -5.47 -12.57
C PHE A 198 -5.37 -6.95 -12.43
N GLY A 199 -6.07 -7.81 -13.15
CA GLY A 199 -5.76 -9.22 -13.28
C GLY A 199 -4.56 -9.48 -14.18
N LYS A 200 -4.56 -10.62 -14.85
CA LYS A 200 -3.46 -10.98 -15.76
C LYS A 200 -3.59 -10.31 -17.12
N THR A 201 -4.77 -9.82 -17.43
CA THR A 201 -5.10 -9.13 -18.68
C THR A 201 -5.62 -7.73 -18.39
N ASP A 202 -5.58 -6.84 -19.38
CA ASP A 202 -6.12 -5.49 -19.25
C ASP A 202 -7.65 -5.45 -19.13
N ASP A 203 -8.34 -6.55 -19.45
CA ASP A 203 -9.79 -6.64 -19.31
C ASP A 203 -10.24 -6.99 -17.89
N GLU A 204 -9.35 -7.57 -17.09
CA GLU A 204 -9.67 -8.05 -15.74
C GLU A 204 -9.34 -6.98 -14.71
N LEU A 205 -10.33 -6.52 -13.96
CA LEU A 205 -10.14 -5.64 -12.81
C LEU A 205 -10.82 -6.24 -11.58
N VAL A 206 -10.15 -6.19 -10.45
CA VAL A 206 -10.73 -6.54 -9.14
C VAL A 206 -10.74 -5.30 -8.28
N SER A 207 -11.85 -5.06 -7.61
CA SER A 207 -12.05 -3.93 -6.72
C SER A 207 -12.60 -4.38 -5.37
N LEU A 208 -12.16 -3.69 -4.33
CA LEU A 208 -12.60 -3.89 -2.96
C LEU A 208 -13.26 -2.61 -2.42
N GLY A 209 -14.56 -2.72 -2.16
CA GLY A 209 -15.34 -1.72 -1.45
C GLY A 209 -15.45 -2.09 0.03
N ILE A 210 -15.27 -1.13 0.94
CA ILE A 210 -15.44 -1.36 2.38
C ILE A 210 -16.42 -0.34 2.93
N ARG A 211 -17.43 -0.81 3.65
CA ARG A 211 -18.42 0.07 4.28
C ARG A 211 -17.80 0.92 5.41
N PRO A 212 -17.82 2.26 5.34
CA PRO A 212 -17.34 3.08 6.44
C PRO A 212 -18.32 3.03 7.62
N GLN A 213 -17.81 2.53 8.76
CA GLN A 213 -18.17 2.87 10.13
C GLN A 213 -19.67 3.06 10.44
N PHE A 214 -20.48 1.99 10.49
CA PHE A 214 -21.57 1.74 11.45
C PHE A 214 -22.23 0.39 11.10
N GLY A 215 -22.09 -0.62 11.97
CA GLY A 215 -22.58 -1.99 11.76
C GLY A 215 -21.49 -2.99 11.35
N PRO A 216 -21.83 -4.27 11.10
CA PRO A 216 -20.88 -5.22 10.53
C PRO A 216 -20.28 -4.64 9.24
N GLN A 217 -18.95 -4.62 9.16
CA GLN A 217 -18.24 -4.07 8.00
C GLN A 217 -18.42 -5.04 6.83
N ASN A 218 -19.34 -4.74 5.93
CA ASN A 218 -19.45 -5.52 4.71
C ASN A 218 -18.29 -5.16 3.78
N THR A 219 -17.60 -6.19 3.29
CA THR A 219 -16.61 -6.06 2.23
C THR A 219 -17.26 -6.48 0.93
N GLU A 220 -17.28 -5.57 -0.04
CA GLU A 220 -17.75 -5.82 -1.39
C GLU A 220 -16.53 -6.10 -2.27
N ILE A 221 -16.52 -7.27 -2.91
CA ILE A 221 -15.50 -7.65 -3.88
C ILE A 221 -16.18 -7.73 -5.24
N LYS A 222 -15.72 -6.95 -6.21
CA LYS A 222 -16.19 -7.04 -7.59
C LYS A 222 -15.06 -7.41 -8.53
N HIS A 223 -15.34 -8.35 -9.42
CA HIS A 223 -14.53 -8.61 -10.61
C HIS A 223 -15.22 -7.97 -11.79
N TRP A 224 -14.47 -7.28 -12.63
CA TRP A 224 -14.98 -6.57 -13.80
C TRP A 224 -14.37 -7.11 -15.06
N SER A 225 -15.17 -7.12 -16.13
CA SER A 225 -14.66 -7.14 -17.49
C SER A 225 -14.76 -5.71 -18.02
N ILE A 226 -13.61 -5.06 -18.21
CA ILE A 226 -13.54 -3.66 -18.64
C ILE A 226 -14.24 -3.46 -19.99
N ALA A 227 -14.04 -4.37 -20.94
CA ALA A 227 -14.67 -4.35 -22.26
C ALA A 227 -16.19 -4.44 -22.20
N LYS A 228 -16.74 -5.07 -21.14
CA LYS A 228 -18.19 -5.18 -20.93
C LYS A 228 -18.75 -4.04 -20.08
N GLY A 229 -17.91 -3.33 -19.33
CA GLY A 229 -18.33 -2.30 -18.37
C GLY A 229 -19.16 -2.83 -17.20
N LEU A 230 -19.20 -4.15 -16.99
CA LEU A 230 -20.05 -4.80 -15.99
C LEU A 230 -19.26 -5.76 -15.12
N PRO A 231 -19.66 -5.93 -13.85
CA PRO A 231 -19.06 -6.90 -12.96
C PRO A 231 -19.41 -8.32 -13.43
N THR A 232 -18.40 -9.17 -13.56
CA THR A 232 -18.54 -10.59 -13.86
C THR A 232 -18.85 -11.40 -12.61
N THR A 233 -18.38 -10.93 -11.46
CA THR A 233 -18.63 -11.54 -10.15
C THR A 233 -18.80 -10.44 -9.12
N GLU A 234 -19.80 -10.61 -8.23
CA GLU A 234 -20.00 -9.76 -7.06
C GLU A 234 -20.10 -10.63 -5.82
N ILE A 235 -19.26 -10.33 -4.83
CA ILE A 235 -19.23 -11.04 -3.55
C ILE A 235 -19.39 -10.02 -2.43
N MET A 236 -20.40 -10.25 -1.61
CA MET A 236 -20.60 -9.53 -0.36
C MET A 236 -20.19 -10.42 0.79
N GLN A 237 -19.19 -9.97 1.54
CA GLN A 237 -18.68 -10.66 2.71
C GLN A 237 -19.06 -9.92 3.98
N ASP A 238 -19.88 -10.58 4.80
CA ASP A 238 -20.30 -10.13 6.13
C ASP A 238 -19.29 -10.58 7.18
N TYR A 239 -18.14 -9.91 7.15
CA TYR A 239 -17.03 -10.20 8.02
C TYR A 239 -16.69 -8.86 8.64
N GLY A 240 -16.82 -8.67 9.96
CA GLY A 240 -16.41 -7.46 10.66
C GLY A 240 -14.91 -7.14 10.48
N VAL A 241 -14.56 -6.75 9.27
CA VAL A 241 -13.22 -6.60 8.72
C VAL A 241 -12.75 -5.22 9.10
N SER A 242 -11.63 -5.17 9.81
CA SER A 242 -11.04 -3.89 10.21
C SER A 242 -10.10 -3.33 9.14
N ALA A 243 -9.59 -4.21 8.26
CA ALA A 243 -8.75 -3.89 7.11
C ALA A 243 -8.67 -5.10 6.17
N SER A 244 -8.52 -4.85 4.88
CA SER A 244 -8.22 -5.89 3.88
C SER A 244 -7.09 -5.43 2.97
N VAL A 245 -6.36 -6.38 2.39
CA VAL A 245 -5.32 -6.10 1.39
C VAL A 245 -5.47 -7.08 0.24
N LEU A 246 -5.58 -6.57 -0.98
CA LEU A 246 -5.70 -7.32 -2.21
C LEU A 246 -4.30 -7.76 -2.69
N SER A 247 -4.23 -8.97 -3.26
CA SER A 247 -3.02 -9.45 -3.91
C SER A 247 -2.77 -8.67 -5.21
N PRO A 248 -1.53 -8.71 -5.72
CA PRO A 248 -1.14 -8.05 -6.96
C PRO A 248 -2.03 -8.28 -8.18
N GLN A 249 -2.49 -9.52 -8.33
CA GLN A 249 -3.28 -9.95 -9.48
C GLN A 249 -4.78 -9.99 -9.15
N GLY A 250 -5.17 -9.48 -7.97
CA GLY A 250 -6.54 -9.51 -7.52
C GLY A 250 -7.08 -10.90 -7.19
N ASP A 251 -6.29 -11.98 -7.27
CA ASP A 251 -6.73 -13.37 -7.09
C ASP A 251 -7.02 -13.75 -5.62
N THR A 252 -6.35 -13.07 -4.69
CA THR A 252 -6.42 -13.33 -3.25
C THR A 252 -6.60 -12.03 -2.50
N CYS A 253 -7.38 -12.02 -1.42
CA CYS A 253 -7.37 -10.90 -0.48
C CYS A 253 -7.09 -11.41 0.93
N SER A 254 -6.41 -10.58 1.72
CA SER A 254 -6.28 -10.76 3.16
C SER A 254 -7.43 -10.05 3.86
N LEU A 255 -8.03 -10.69 4.85
CA LEU A 255 -9.10 -10.15 5.68
C LEU A 255 -8.69 -10.22 7.13
N LEU A 256 -8.70 -9.07 7.80
CA LEU A 256 -8.34 -8.95 9.20
C LEU A 256 -9.59 -8.95 10.08
N PHE A 257 -9.68 -9.93 10.97
CA PHE A 257 -10.74 -10.01 11.96
C PHE A 257 -10.16 -9.72 13.33
N LYS A 258 -10.79 -8.80 14.05
CA LYS A 258 -10.59 -8.69 15.50
C LYS A 258 -11.26 -9.90 16.15
N GLN A 259 -10.52 -10.67 16.94
CA GLN A 259 -11.05 -11.79 17.71
C GLN A 259 -10.76 -11.58 19.20
N GLY A 260 -11.83 -11.52 20.01
CA GLY A 260 -11.80 -11.38 21.47
C GLY A 260 -12.45 -10.09 21.99
N GLU A 261 -13.17 -10.20 23.10
CA GLU A 261 -13.73 -9.08 23.87
C GLU A 261 -12.74 -8.53 24.92
N ASP A 262 -11.68 -9.29 25.25
CA ASP A 262 -10.68 -8.94 26.27
C ASP A 262 -9.47 -8.14 25.72
N ASP A 263 -8.68 -7.56 26.64
CA ASP A 263 -7.43 -6.82 26.38
C ASP A 263 -6.33 -7.64 25.66
N SER A 264 -6.50 -8.95 25.50
CA SER A 264 -5.60 -9.84 24.74
C SER A 264 -5.98 -9.95 23.27
N LEU A 265 -6.32 -8.81 22.67
CA LEU A 265 -6.76 -8.68 21.29
C LEU A 265 -5.89 -9.51 20.34
N ARG A 266 -6.51 -10.42 19.57
CA ARG A 266 -5.85 -11.16 18.48
C ARG A 266 -6.46 -10.74 17.15
N ILE A 267 -5.63 -10.74 16.12
CA ILE A 267 -6.05 -10.57 14.73
C ILE A 267 -5.97 -11.92 14.05
N ALA A 268 -7.08 -12.37 13.48
CA ALA A 268 -7.08 -13.47 12.53
C ALA A 268 -6.91 -12.88 11.13
N VAL A 269 -5.80 -13.21 10.46
CA VAL A 269 -5.60 -12.88 9.05
C VAL A 269 -6.04 -14.09 8.22
N TRP A 270 -7.14 -13.92 7.49
CA TRP A 270 -7.62 -14.93 6.53
C TRP A 270 -7.16 -14.57 5.13
N LEU A 271 -6.80 -15.58 4.35
CA LEU A 271 -6.66 -15.45 2.91
C LEU A 271 -7.90 -16.00 2.23
N CYS A 272 -8.54 -15.19 1.40
CA CYS A 272 -9.72 -15.54 0.64
C CYS A 272 -9.45 -15.44 -0.85
N ASP A 273 -10.02 -16.39 -1.59
CA ASP A 273 -10.06 -16.35 -3.04
C ASP A 273 -11.13 -15.32 -3.44
N THR A 274 -10.76 -14.35 -4.26
CA THR A 274 -11.63 -13.23 -4.59
C THR A 274 -12.71 -13.58 -5.61
N THR A 275 -12.56 -14.69 -6.34
CA THR A 275 -13.52 -15.14 -7.37
C THR A 275 -14.64 -15.95 -6.74
N THR A 276 -14.31 -16.74 -5.72
CA THR A 276 -15.26 -17.63 -5.04
C THR A 276 -15.71 -17.09 -3.68
N GLY A 277 -14.99 -16.12 -3.13
CA GLY A 277 -15.18 -15.61 -1.77
C GLY A 277 -14.79 -16.62 -0.69
N LYS A 278 -14.25 -17.79 -1.05
CA LYS A 278 -13.95 -18.87 -0.10
C LYS A 278 -12.63 -18.62 0.60
N LYS A 279 -12.62 -18.90 1.91
CA LYS A 279 -11.40 -18.94 2.72
C LYS A 279 -10.50 -20.08 2.22
N ILE A 280 -9.30 -19.73 1.79
CA ILE A 280 -8.36 -20.68 1.18
C ILE A 280 -7.66 -21.53 2.25
N ARG A 281 -7.48 -20.96 3.46
CA ARG A 281 -6.62 -21.52 4.52
C ARG A 281 -7.15 -21.27 5.93
N THR A 282 -6.54 -21.94 6.90
CA THR A 282 -6.63 -21.60 8.32
C THR A 282 -6.07 -20.19 8.56
N PRO A 283 -6.66 -19.42 9.49
CA PRO A 283 -6.24 -18.07 9.73
C PRO A 283 -4.87 -18.03 10.41
N LEU A 284 -4.06 -17.05 10.05
CA LEU A 284 -2.88 -16.70 10.83
C LEU A 284 -3.33 -15.88 12.04
N MET A 285 -3.13 -16.44 13.23
CA MET A 285 -3.44 -15.77 14.48
C MET A 285 -2.25 -14.92 14.91
N LEU A 286 -2.43 -13.61 14.89
CA LEU A 286 -1.43 -12.64 15.33
C LEU A 286 -1.91 -11.92 16.60
N PRO A 287 -1.00 -11.52 17.50
CA PRO A 287 -1.37 -10.57 18.54
C PRO A 287 -1.79 -9.26 17.89
N TRP A 288 -2.87 -8.64 18.34
CA TRP A 288 -3.25 -7.31 17.88
C TRP A 288 -2.24 -6.30 18.42
N ILE A 289 -1.59 -5.62 17.50
CA ILE A 289 -0.61 -4.59 17.81
C ILE A 289 -1.03 -3.33 17.06
N LYS A 290 -1.08 -2.20 17.77
CA LYS A 290 -1.41 -0.92 17.15
C LYS A 290 -0.36 -0.56 16.09
N GLY A 291 -0.80 -0.22 14.88
CA GLY A 291 0.10 0.16 13.78
C GLY A 291 0.67 -1.03 13.00
N MET A 292 -0.08 -2.14 12.89
CA MET A 292 0.27 -3.21 11.97
C MET A 292 0.11 -2.79 10.51
N VAL A 293 1.02 -3.29 9.67
CA VAL A 293 0.97 -3.14 8.21
C VAL A 293 0.99 -4.52 7.59
N HIS A 294 0.17 -4.72 6.57
CA HIS A 294 0.04 -5.98 5.86
C HIS A 294 0.33 -5.74 4.39
N LEU A 295 1.24 -6.52 3.82
CA LEU A 295 1.76 -6.33 2.48
C LEU A 295 1.82 -7.68 1.77
N PHE A 296 1.34 -7.75 0.54
CA PHE A 296 1.76 -8.81 -0.38
C PHE A 296 3.07 -8.41 -1.04
N SER A 297 3.96 -9.37 -1.29
CA SER A 297 5.06 -9.14 -2.22
C SER A 297 4.54 -8.94 -3.63
N PRO A 298 5.32 -8.31 -4.53
CA PRO A 298 4.84 -8.06 -5.88
C PRO A 298 4.56 -9.30 -6.73
N SER A 299 5.19 -10.43 -6.42
CA SER A 299 4.84 -11.69 -7.04
C SER A 299 3.53 -12.30 -6.51
N GLY A 300 3.00 -11.78 -5.40
CA GLY A 300 1.89 -12.35 -4.65
C GLY A 300 2.24 -13.62 -3.87
N ASN A 301 3.50 -14.05 -3.89
CA ASN A 301 3.97 -15.33 -3.32
C ASN A 301 4.29 -15.27 -1.82
N THR A 302 4.42 -14.07 -1.26
CA THR A 302 4.63 -13.86 0.17
C THR A 302 3.73 -12.78 0.71
N PHE A 303 3.44 -12.87 2.01
CA PHE A 303 2.65 -11.91 2.75
C PHE A 303 3.44 -11.54 4.00
N THR A 304 3.72 -10.25 4.15
CA THR A 304 4.50 -9.71 5.25
C THR A 304 3.59 -8.91 6.18
N THR A 305 3.68 -9.21 7.47
CA THR A 305 3.07 -8.42 8.53
C THR A 305 4.16 -7.69 9.29
N TYR A 306 4.07 -6.37 9.30
CA TYR A 306 4.90 -5.51 10.12
C TYR A 306 4.10 -5.07 11.34
N SER A 307 4.75 -4.96 12.50
CA SER A 307 4.11 -4.52 13.74
C SER A 307 5.04 -3.66 14.60
N TYR A 308 4.45 -2.68 15.29
CA TYR A 308 5.14 -1.73 16.17
C TYR A 308 4.57 -1.79 17.60
N VAL A 309 5.35 -2.29 18.56
CA VAL A 309 4.91 -2.45 19.96
C VAL A 309 5.67 -1.50 20.88
N LYS A 310 4.94 -0.71 21.67
CA LYS A 310 5.49 -0.09 22.89
C LYS A 310 5.66 -1.18 23.94
N VAL A 311 6.90 -1.50 24.33
CA VAL A 311 7.14 -2.47 25.40
C VAL A 311 7.20 -1.69 26.72
N PRO A 312 6.30 -1.95 27.69
CA PRO A 312 6.51 -1.46 29.04
C PRO A 312 7.71 -2.22 29.62
N VAL A 313 8.78 -1.51 29.97
CA VAL A 313 9.89 -2.13 30.69
C VAL A 313 9.72 -1.89 32.18
N GLU A 314 9.72 -2.97 32.93
CA GLU A 314 9.96 -2.93 34.36
C GLU A 314 11.39 -2.42 34.63
N LYS A 315 11.48 -1.30 35.36
CA LYS A 315 12.65 -0.84 36.15
C LYS A 315 13.83 -0.14 35.45
N ARG A 316 13.60 0.76 34.48
CA ARG A 316 14.52 1.91 34.29
C ARG A 316 13.76 3.22 34.06
N PRO A 317 13.85 4.22 34.95
CA PRO A 317 13.27 5.54 34.69
C PRO A 317 14.05 6.21 33.56
N GLY A 318 13.34 6.60 32.48
CA GLY A 318 13.88 7.45 31.41
C GLY A 318 14.02 6.83 30.01
N THR A 319 13.82 5.52 29.84
CA THR A 319 13.80 4.87 28.51
C THR A 319 12.64 3.89 28.41
N VAL A 320 11.66 4.18 27.56
CA VAL A 320 10.62 3.20 27.15
C VAL A 320 11.14 2.57 25.86
N PRO A 321 11.66 1.33 25.86
CA PRO A 321 12.12 0.73 24.62
C PRO A 321 10.92 0.29 23.78
N PHE A 322 11.04 0.56 22.49
CA PHE A 322 10.10 0.12 21.47
C PHE A 322 10.60 -1.19 20.86
N ARG A 323 9.69 -2.06 20.44
CA ARG A 323 10.02 -3.27 19.70
C ARG A 323 9.28 -3.25 18.36
N GLU A 324 10.05 -3.22 17.30
CA GLU A 324 9.54 -3.39 15.94
C GLU A 324 9.73 -4.86 15.54
N SER A 325 8.77 -5.43 14.83
CA SER A 325 8.92 -6.78 14.28
C SER A 325 8.25 -6.91 12.93
N ALA A 326 9.00 -7.49 11.99
CA ALA A 326 8.48 -7.93 10.71
C ALA A 326 8.45 -9.46 10.70
N ARG A 327 7.35 -10.00 10.17
CA ARG A 327 7.17 -11.44 9.95
C ARG A 327 6.70 -11.66 8.53
N THR A 328 7.35 -12.56 7.81
CA THR A 328 7.02 -12.87 6.42
C THR A 328 6.57 -14.32 6.30
N TYR A 329 5.50 -14.53 5.55
CA TYR A 329 4.82 -15.81 5.39
C TYR A 329 4.73 -16.20 3.91
N PHE A 330 4.85 -17.50 3.61
CA PHE A 330 4.60 -18.01 2.26
C PHE A 330 3.10 -18.03 1.96
N THR A 331 2.66 -17.35 0.89
CA THR A 331 1.25 -17.40 0.45
C THR A 331 1.01 -18.56 -0.51
N ARG A 332 2.01 -19.05 -1.24
CA ARG A 332 1.89 -20.20 -2.16
C ARG A 332 2.59 -21.46 -1.60
N ASN A 333 1.91 -22.60 -1.75
CA ASN A 333 2.41 -23.99 -1.59
C ASN A 333 2.56 -24.63 -0.19
N ALA A 334 2.54 -23.90 0.94
CA ALA A 334 2.57 -24.52 2.28
C ALA A 334 1.21 -24.47 3.01
N LYS A 335 0.76 -25.59 3.60
CA LYS A 335 -0.34 -25.62 4.59
C LYS A 335 0.21 -26.15 5.93
N PRO A 336 0.12 -25.39 7.04
CA PRO A 336 -0.40 -24.01 7.19
C PRO A 336 0.50 -22.93 6.55
N LEU A 337 0.06 -21.66 6.57
CA LEU A 337 0.95 -20.51 6.26
C LEU A 337 2.24 -20.67 7.07
N MET A 338 3.37 -20.81 6.38
CA MET A 338 4.66 -21.04 7.00
C MET A 338 5.35 -19.69 7.20
N GLU A 339 5.71 -19.39 8.46
CA GLU A 339 6.59 -18.26 8.79
C GLU A 339 7.96 -18.58 8.21
N ILE A 340 8.40 -17.78 7.24
CA ILE A 340 9.69 -17.95 6.54
C ILE A 340 10.77 -17.20 7.31
N SER A 341 10.42 -16.03 7.83
CA SER A 341 11.33 -15.19 8.58
C SER A 341 10.59 -14.42 9.65
N ARG A 342 11.28 -14.28 10.79
CA ARG A 342 10.93 -13.35 11.86
C ARG A 342 12.15 -12.51 12.18
N SER A 343 11.92 -11.21 12.14
CA SER A 343 12.96 -10.24 12.36
C SER A 343 12.52 -9.32 13.49
N VAL A 344 13.32 -9.26 14.56
CA VAL A 344 13.19 -8.21 15.56
C VAL A 344 14.01 -7.04 15.06
N LEU A 345 13.32 -5.93 14.85
CA LEU A 345 13.87 -4.78 14.19
C LEU A 345 14.40 -3.80 15.22
N THR A 346 15.59 -3.24 14.98
CA THR A 346 16.14 -2.15 15.76
C THR A 346 15.33 -0.90 15.46
N PRO A 347 14.67 -0.28 16.47
CA PRO A 347 13.86 0.88 16.22
C PRO A 347 14.71 2.02 15.68
N ILE A 348 14.16 2.73 14.69
CA ILE A 348 14.77 3.87 14.00
C ILE A 348 15.31 4.95 14.96
N SER A 349 14.63 5.13 16.11
CA SER A 349 15.05 6.03 17.19
C SER A 349 14.29 5.71 18.49
N PRO A 350 14.87 5.97 19.68
CA PRO A 350 14.15 5.88 20.95
C PRO A 350 12.95 6.85 21.06
N ASN A 351 12.83 7.86 20.19
CA ASN A 351 11.67 8.76 20.09
C ASN A 351 10.90 8.58 18.77
N SER A 352 11.02 7.42 18.12
CA SER A 352 10.38 7.16 16.84
C SER A 352 8.85 7.28 16.93
N LEU A 353 8.28 7.94 15.94
CA LEU A 353 6.84 7.98 15.74
C LEU A 353 6.38 6.60 15.23
N PRO A 354 5.11 6.21 15.42
CA PRO A 354 4.61 5.00 14.79
C PRO A 354 4.88 5.03 13.28
N PRO A 355 5.16 3.87 12.67
CA PRO A 355 5.42 3.78 11.25
C PRO A 355 4.25 4.37 10.45
N ARG A 356 4.56 5.13 9.39
CA ARG A 356 3.51 5.82 8.60
C ARG A 356 3.32 5.24 7.21
N ALA A 357 4.36 4.64 6.64
CA ALA A 357 4.29 3.94 5.37
C ALA A 357 5.29 2.78 5.36
N ALA A 358 4.94 1.71 4.67
CA ALA A 358 5.82 0.58 4.39
C ALA A 358 5.58 0.06 2.98
N ALA A 359 6.63 -0.48 2.36
CA ALA A 359 6.59 -1.06 1.02
C ALA A 359 7.57 -2.24 0.94
N ILE A 360 7.25 -3.25 0.12
CA ILE A 360 8.11 -4.42 -0.10
C ILE A 360 8.50 -4.52 -1.58
N SER A 361 9.79 -4.74 -1.86
CA SER A 361 10.30 -4.87 -3.23
C SER A 361 10.07 -6.28 -3.80
N THR A 362 10.25 -6.43 -5.12
CA THR A 362 10.27 -7.75 -5.79
C THR A 362 11.36 -8.66 -5.25
N GLN A 363 12.44 -8.09 -4.75
CA GLN A 363 13.57 -8.79 -4.12
C GLN A 363 13.33 -9.08 -2.63
N GLY A 364 12.16 -8.72 -2.10
CA GLY A 364 11.80 -8.94 -0.69
C GLY A 364 12.30 -7.88 0.29
N ILE A 365 12.92 -6.79 -0.18
CA ILE A 365 13.41 -5.71 0.68
C ILE A 365 12.21 -4.94 1.24
N LEU A 366 12.05 -4.95 2.56
CA LEU A 366 11.01 -4.21 3.27
C LEU A 366 11.53 -2.82 3.64
N ALA A 367 10.90 -1.79 3.09
CA ALA A 367 11.10 -0.40 3.46
C ALA A 367 10.03 0.02 4.47
N VAL A 368 10.44 0.65 5.58
CA VAL A 368 9.53 1.20 6.59
C VAL A 368 9.96 2.61 6.93
N SER A 369 8.98 3.51 7.07
CA SER A 369 9.21 4.90 7.45
C SER A 369 8.65 5.25 8.82
N SER A 370 9.42 5.99 9.60
CA SER A 370 9.00 6.64 10.85
C SER A 370 9.43 8.10 10.83
N GLY A 371 8.48 9.02 10.84
CA GLY A 371 8.77 10.46 10.72
C GLY A 371 9.42 10.79 9.38
N LYS A 372 10.72 11.16 9.43
CA LYS A 372 11.55 11.43 8.24
C LYS A 372 12.49 10.28 7.88
N SER A 373 12.61 9.29 8.75
CA SER A 373 13.60 8.24 8.63
C SER A 373 13.02 7.02 7.92
N ILE A 374 13.86 6.37 7.14
CA ILE A 374 13.56 5.16 6.38
C ILE A 374 14.57 4.10 6.80
N GLN A 375 14.06 2.90 7.03
CA GLN A 375 14.87 1.72 7.24
C GLN A 375 14.50 0.65 6.23
N LEU A 376 15.52 0.14 5.55
CA LEU A 376 15.40 -0.99 4.64
C LEU A 376 15.85 -2.26 5.35
N TRP A 377 15.09 -3.32 5.13
CA TRP A 377 15.29 -4.62 5.73
C TRP A 377 15.31 -5.68 4.64
N THR A 378 16.45 -6.33 4.45
CA THR A 378 16.57 -7.45 3.52
C THR A 378 16.38 -8.75 4.31
N PRO A 379 15.22 -9.43 4.24
CA PRO A 379 14.99 -10.66 4.99
C PRO A 379 16.09 -11.69 4.70
N PRO A 380 16.54 -12.47 5.69
CA PRO A 380 17.43 -13.60 5.44
C PRO A 380 16.62 -14.62 4.64
N PHE A 381 17.03 -14.89 3.40
CA PHE A 381 16.51 -15.99 2.59
C PHE A 381 17.39 -17.21 2.75
#